data_AF-A0A3G2R6H5-F1
#
_entry.id   AF-A0A3G2R6H5-F1
#
_cell.length_a   1.000
_cell.length_b   1.000
_cell.length_c   1.000
_cell.angle_alpha   90.00
_cell.angle_beta   90.00
_cell.angle_gamma   90.00
#
_symmetry.space_group_name_H-M   'P 1'
#
loop_
_entity.id
_entity.type
_entity.pdbx_description
1 polymer ?
#
loop_
_entity_poly.entity_id
_entity_poly.type
_entity_poly.pdbx_seq_one_letter_code
_entity_poly.pdbx_strand_id
1 'polypeptide(L)'
;MLQIYRKGDMNILTDIKDKNLKDTETKILLFIVFTLSGFLFSLEFILTRIFSYLAWYHYAFIIISTAILGLGLGGIWVQRQIAENKNDIDAISVTDLLWVLLLSYIAISLILYINLFNFFPILYMFIGVIPFTIGGAIISIIFTKMVRYVNILYFADLLGTGIFSLASFFILNNYGMMVSLLFLFAVLLIILGFASFISKKVSVSLIVIVLLLISIVVSTRDLSGLEKNFGYPLTSRKLKVYDISDDGKTKIEYTKWDSFSRTDVIDYGNEKEKTIL
;
A
#
# COMPACT_ATOMS: atom_id res chain seq x y z
N MET A 1 6.58 15.24 -36.65
CA MET A 1 5.34 14.67 -36.09
C MET A 1 4.99 15.41 -34.78
N LEU A 2 4.81 16.73 -34.85
CA LEU A 2 4.72 17.65 -33.70
C LEU A 2 3.71 18.77 -34.01
N GLN A 3 2.46 18.42 -34.31
CA GLN A 3 1.48 19.44 -34.68
C GLN A 3 0.03 19.07 -34.38
N ILE A 4 -0.28 18.65 -33.15
CA ILE A 4 -1.66 18.67 -32.64
C ILE A 4 -1.63 18.97 -31.13
N TYR A 5 -1.41 20.22 -30.75
CA TYR A 5 -1.86 20.74 -29.44
C TYR A 5 -2.75 21.93 -29.76
N ARG A 6 -4.06 21.73 -29.64
CA ARG A 6 -5.07 22.65 -30.16
C ARG A 6 -5.20 23.81 -29.18
N LYS A 7 -5.28 25.04 -29.68
CA LYS A 7 -5.41 26.29 -28.91
C LYS A 7 -6.58 26.29 -27.90
N GLY A 8 -7.54 25.36 -28.04
CA GLY A 8 -8.60 25.10 -27.06
C GLY A 8 -8.13 24.42 -25.78
N ASP A 9 -7.12 23.56 -25.84
CA ASP A 9 -6.57 22.81 -24.68
C ASP A 9 -5.85 23.75 -23.70
N MET A 10 -5.25 24.84 -24.20
CA MET A 10 -4.66 25.88 -23.36
C MET A 10 -5.71 26.69 -22.58
N ASN A 11 -6.88 26.95 -23.17
CA ASN A 11 -7.97 27.64 -22.47
C ASN A 11 -8.66 26.73 -21.44
N ILE A 12 -8.65 25.42 -21.68
CA ILE A 12 -9.20 24.40 -20.78
C ILE A 12 -8.34 24.25 -19.50
N LEU A 13 -7.01 24.27 -19.63
CA LEU A 13 -6.10 24.30 -18.49
C LEU A 13 -6.20 25.61 -17.69
N THR A 14 -6.67 26.71 -18.30
CA THR A 14 -6.89 27.98 -17.60
C THR A 14 -8.23 28.06 -16.87
N ASP A 15 -9.28 27.36 -17.29
CA ASP A 15 -10.58 27.38 -16.58
C ASP A 15 -10.59 26.51 -15.32
N ILE A 16 -9.84 25.40 -15.29
CA ILE A 16 -9.58 24.63 -14.05
C ILE A 16 -8.80 25.49 -13.04
N LYS A 17 -8.10 26.52 -13.52
CA LYS A 17 -7.14 27.33 -12.77
C LYS A 17 -7.80 28.28 -11.77
N ASP A 18 -9.11 28.51 -11.81
CA ASP A 18 -9.79 29.60 -11.05
C ASP A 18 -10.77 29.15 -9.95
N LYS A 19 -10.66 27.91 -9.45
CA LYS A 19 -11.37 27.54 -8.21
C LYS A 19 -10.52 27.90 -6.98
N ASN A 20 -10.89 28.97 -6.29
CA ASN A 20 -10.30 29.31 -4.99
C ASN A 20 -10.74 28.26 -3.94
N LEU A 21 -9.91 27.23 -3.75
CA LEU A 21 -10.04 26.29 -2.63
C LEU A 21 -9.92 27.06 -1.32
N LYS A 22 -10.68 26.63 -0.31
CA LYS A 22 -10.53 27.19 1.04
C LYS A 22 -9.15 26.79 1.59
N ASP A 23 -8.52 27.69 2.35
CA ASP A 23 -7.20 27.43 2.95
C ASP A 23 -7.14 26.10 3.73
N THR A 24 -8.23 25.75 4.43
CA THR A 24 -8.37 24.46 5.13
C THR A 24 -8.37 23.26 4.18
N GLU A 25 -9.06 23.34 3.04
CA GLU A 25 -9.12 22.25 2.05
C GLU A 25 -7.74 22.03 1.41
N THR A 26 -7.05 23.11 1.06
CA THR A 26 -5.67 23.08 0.55
C THR A 26 -4.73 22.35 1.51
N LYS A 27 -4.77 22.69 2.80
CA LYS A 27 -3.94 22.04 3.83
C LYS A 27 -4.25 20.54 3.97
N ILE A 28 -5.53 20.16 3.94
CA ILE A 28 -5.93 18.75 4.02
C ILE A 28 -5.45 17.99 2.78
N LEU A 29 -5.61 18.55 1.58
CA LEU A 29 -5.15 17.91 0.34
C LEU A 29 -3.62 17.73 0.30
N LEU A 30 -2.86 18.71 0.79
CA LEU A 30 -1.40 18.57 0.96
C LEU A 30 -1.05 17.43 1.92
N PHE A 31 -1.75 17.34 3.05
CA PHE A 31 -1.57 16.25 4.02
C PHE A 31 -1.92 14.88 3.42
N ILE A 32 -3.00 14.81 2.63
CA ILE A 32 -3.39 13.59 1.92
C ILE A 32 -2.28 13.16 0.96
N VAL A 33 -1.71 14.07 0.15
CA VAL A 33 -0.62 13.74 -0.78
C VAL A 33 0.63 13.28 -0.04
N PHE A 34 1.04 13.99 1.01
CA PHE A 34 2.17 13.59 1.87
C PHE A 34 2.00 12.18 2.43
N THR A 35 0.82 11.88 2.97
CA THR A 35 0.59 10.61 3.67
C THR A 35 0.33 9.47 2.67
N LEU A 36 -0.35 9.74 1.56
CA LEU A 36 -0.68 8.76 0.53
C LEU A 36 0.56 8.34 -0.27
N SER A 37 1.43 9.29 -0.63
CA SER A 37 2.71 8.98 -1.29
C SER A 37 3.59 8.11 -0.40
N GLY A 38 3.68 8.45 0.90
CA GLY A 38 4.33 7.63 1.91
C GLY A 38 3.73 6.23 2.02
N PHE A 39 2.40 6.11 2.10
CA PHE A 39 1.69 4.83 2.11
C PHE A 39 2.02 3.96 0.88
N LEU A 40 1.97 4.53 -0.32
CA LEU A 40 2.20 3.79 -1.56
C LEU A 40 3.65 3.30 -1.63
N PHE A 41 4.62 4.14 -1.26
CA PHE A 41 6.02 3.72 -1.19
C PHE A 41 6.24 2.62 -0.16
N SER A 42 5.68 2.77 1.05
CA SER A 42 5.76 1.76 2.10
C SER A 42 5.11 0.43 1.69
N LEU A 43 3.99 0.49 0.98
CA LEU A 43 3.32 -0.68 0.41
C LEU A 43 4.21 -1.38 -0.61
N GLU A 44 4.80 -0.63 -1.55
CA GLU A 44 5.77 -1.17 -2.51
C GLU A 44 6.94 -1.86 -1.79
N PHE A 45 7.55 -1.18 -0.82
CA PHE A 45 8.65 -1.72 -0.03
C PHE A 45 8.24 -3.03 0.68
N ILE A 46 7.12 -3.05 1.40
CA ILE A 46 6.66 -4.25 2.12
C ILE A 46 6.33 -5.38 1.14
N LEU A 47 5.69 -5.08 0.01
CA LEU A 47 5.41 -6.08 -1.02
C LEU A 47 6.70 -6.66 -1.60
N THR A 48 7.73 -5.86 -1.88
CA THR A 48 9.02 -6.41 -2.36
C THR A 48 9.63 -7.41 -1.37
N ARG A 49 9.49 -7.18 -0.06
CA ARG A 49 9.96 -8.09 0.98
C ARG A 49 9.15 -9.38 1.05
N ILE A 50 7.82 -9.27 0.97
CA ILE A 50 6.92 -10.44 0.93
C ILE A 50 7.23 -11.28 -0.31
N PHE A 51 7.27 -10.67 -1.50
CA PHE A 51 7.48 -11.40 -2.75
C PHE A 51 8.89 -11.97 -2.88
N SER A 52 9.91 -11.30 -2.34
CA SER A 52 11.27 -11.87 -2.25
C SER A 52 11.29 -13.19 -1.46
N TYR A 53 10.45 -13.30 -0.42
CA TYR A 53 10.30 -14.53 0.36
C TYR A 53 9.45 -15.60 -0.36
N LEU A 54 8.32 -15.20 -0.97
CA LEU A 54 7.37 -16.13 -1.59
C LEU A 54 7.86 -16.75 -2.91
N ALA A 55 8.50 -15.96 -3.77
CA ALA A 55 8.65 -16.28 -5.19
C ALA A 55 10.09 -16.50 -5.67
N TRP A 56 11.09 -16.12 -4.86
CA TRP A 56 12.51 -15.89 -5.21
C TRP A 56 12.83 -14.42 -5.55
N TYR A 57 14.06 -13.99 -5.26
CA TYR A 57 14.48 -12.58 -5.28
C TYR A 57 14.29 -11.86 -6.63
N HIS A 58 14.28 -12.57 -7.75
CA HIS A 58 14.04 -11.98 -9.08
C HIS A 58 12.66 -11.33 -9.22
N TYR A 59 11.66 -11.78 -8.47
CA TYR A 59 10.29 -11.27 -8.57
C TYR A 59 10.08 -9.94 -7.82
N ALA A 60 11.04 -9.51 -6.98
CA ALA A 60 10.97 -8.21 -6.32
C ALA A 60 10.96 -7.05 -7.34
N PHE A 61 11.68 -7.18 -8.46
CA PHE A 61 11.71 -6.17 -9.53
C PHE A 61 10.37 -6.01 -10.26
N ILE A 62 9.56 -7.08 -10.30
CA ILE A 62 8.23 -7.02 -10.91
C ILE A 62 7.31 -6.15 -10.05
N ILE A 63 7.43 -6.21 -8.72
CA ILE A 63 6.62 -5.37 -7.82
C ILE A 63 6.86 -3.89 -8.08
N ILE A 64 8.12 -3.48 -8.15
CA ILE A 64 8.52 -2.10 -8.47
C ILE A 64 7.91 -1.68 -9.82
N SER A 65 8.06 -2.54 -10.84
CA SER A 65 7.52 -2.28 -12.18
C SER A 65 5.99 -2.17 -12.18
N THR A 66 5.28 -3.04 -11.46
CA THR A 66 3.82 -3.01 -11.33
C THR A 66 3.32 -1.81 -10.53
N ALA A 67 4.09 -1.33 -9.55
CA ALA A 67 3.77 -0.13 -8.79
C ALA A 67 3.81 1.11 -9.69
N ILE A 68 4.90 1.28 -10.44
CA ILE A 68 5.06 2.37 -11.41
C ILE A 68 3.97 2.28 -12.51
N LEU A 69 3.72 1.08 -13.03
CA LEU A 69 2.65 0.84 -14.01
C LEU A 69 1.28 1.25 -13.46
N GLY A 70 0.95 0.80 -12.24
CA GLY A 70 -0.32 1.12 -11.59
C GLY A 70 -0.49 2.63 -11.42
N LEU A 71 0.50 3.31 -10.85
CA LEU A 71 0.49 4.77 -10.70
C LEU A 71 0.20 5.48 -12.04
N GLY A 72 0.88 5.04 -13.11
CA GLY A 72 0.67 5.56 -14.47
C GLY A 72 -0.74 5.29 -15.01
N LEU A 73 -1.25 4.07 -14.86
CA LEU A 73 -2.61 3.70 -15.28
C LEU A 73 -3.68 4.54 -14.58
N GLY A 74 -3.51 4.79 -13.28
CA GLY A 74 -4.40 5.64 -12.49
C GLY A 74 -4.44 7.07 -13.02
N GLY A 75 -3.27 7.65 -13.33
CA GLY A 75 -3.16 8.98 -13.92
C GLY A 75 -3.81 9.06 -15.31
N ILE A 76 -3.54 8.08 -16.18
CA ILE A 76 -4.15 8.00 -17.52
C ILE A 76 -5.67 7.90 -17.43
N TRP A 77 -6.19 7.08 -16.52
CA TRP A 77 -7.63 6.91 -16.30
C TRP A 77 -8.29 8.25 -15.91
N VAL A 78 -7.67 9.00 -14.98
CA VAL A 78 -8.16 10.32 -14.58
C VAL A 78 -8.15 11.30 -15.75
N GLN A 79 -7.05 11.39 -16.48
CA GLN A 79 -6.95 12.34 -17.60
C GLN A 79 -7.96 12.04 -18.71
N ARG A 80 -8.21 10.75 -18.98
CA ARG A 80 -9.24 10.33 -19.91
C ARG A 80 -10.64 10.73 -19.42
N GLN A 81 -10.94 10.50 -18.15
CA GLN A 81 -12.23 10.87 -17.56
C GLN A 81 -12.48 12.38 -17.64
N ILE A 82 -11.44 13.19 -17.41
CA ILE A 82 -11.51 14.66 -17.51
C ILE A 82 -11.80 15.09 -18.95
N ALA A 83 -11.12 14.49 -19.92
CA ALA A 83 -11.32 14.78 -21.34
C ALA A 83 -12.72 14.41 -21.84
N GLU A 84 -13.27 13.27 -21.38
CA GLU A 84 -14.60 12.79 -21.78
C GLU A 84 -15.75 13.56 -21.10
N ASN A 85 -15.60 13.94 -19.82
CA ASN A 85 -16.66 14.58 -19.02
C ASN A 85 -16.61 16.12 -18.99
N LYS A 86 -16.01 16.78 -19.99
CA LYS A 86 -15.92 18.26 -20.07
C LYS A 86 -15.40 18.92 -18.78
N ASN A 87 -14.37 18.34 -18.16
CA ASN A 87 -13.68 18.89 -16.98
C ASN A 87 -14.45 18.88 -15.65
N ASP A 88 -15.48 18.07 -15.47
CA ASP A 88 -16.07 17.88 -14.13
C ASP A 88 -15.20 16.95 -13.26
N ILE A 89 -14.06 17.46 -12.80
CA ILE A 89 -13.14 16.77 -11.88
C ILE A 89 -13.82 16.57 -10.51
N ASP A 90 -14.87 17.33 -10.20
CA ASP A 90 -15.62 17.19 -8.95
C ASP A 90 -16.61 16.03 -8.97
N ALA A 91 -16.94 15.49 -10.16
CA ALA A 91 -17.70 14.25 -10.28
C ALA A 91 -16.97 13.03 -9.68
N ILE A 92 -15.63 13.07 -9.61
CA ILE A 92 -14.83 12.00 -9.00
C ILE A 92 -14.46 12.38 -7.56
N SER A 93 -15.09 11.70 -6.61
CA SER A 93 -14.87 11.90 -5.19
C SER A 93 -13.59 11.22 -4.71
N VAL A 94 -12.64 12.02 -4.19
CA VAL A 94 -11.41 11.51 -3.56
C VAL A 94 -11.72 10.59 -2.37
N THR A 95 -12.77 10.88 -1.60
CA THR A 95 -13.14 10.03 -0.46
C THR A 95 -13.57 8.64 -0.89
N ASP A 96 -14.26 8.55 -2.03
CA ASP A 96 -14.82 7.27 -2.50
C ASP A 96 -13.68 6.41 -3.06
N LEU A 97 -12.74 7.01 -3.80
CA LEU A 97 -11.51 6.32 -4.21
C LEU A 97 -10.67 5.85 -3.01
N LEU A 98 -10.60 6.63 -1.92
CA LEU A 98 -9.90 6.20 -0.70
C LEU A 98 -10.55 4.98 -0.04
N TRP A 99 -11.88 4.85 -0.09
CA TRP A 99 -12.56 3.63 0.36
C TRP A 99 -12.25 2.43 -0.53
N VAL A 100 -12.24 2.62 -1.85
CA VAL A 100 -11.83 1.57 -2.79
C VAL A 100 -10.37 1.17 -2.56
N LEU A 101 -9.48 2.14 -2.29
CA LEU A 101 -8.09 1.88 -1.93
C LEU A 101 -7.99 1.05 -0.64
N LEU A 102 -8.71 1.43 0.42
CA LEU A 102 -8.76 0.67 1.68
C LEU A 102 -9.22 -0.77 1.45
N LEU A 103 -10.30 -0.96 0.68
CA LEU A 103 -10.82 -2.29 0.38
C LEU A 103 -9.81 -3.12 -0.44
N SER A 104 -9.16 -2.51 -1.43
CA SER A 104 -8.12 -3.17 -2.22
C SER A 104 -6.92 -3.58 -1.36
N TYR A 105 -6.53 -2.74 -0.41
CA TYR A 105 -5.44 -3.03 0.53
C TYR A 105 -5.78 -4.20 1.46
N ILE A 106 -6.99 -4.22 2.03
CA ILE A 106 -7.47 -5.34 2.87
C ILE A 106 -7.51 -6.63 2.06
N ALA A 107 -8.06 -6.58 0.84
CA ALA A 107 -8.15 -7.75 -0.04
C ALA A 107 -6.75 -8.33 -0.34
N ILE A 108 -5.78 -7.48 -0.66
CA ILE A 108 -4.40 -7.90 -0.93
C ILE A 108 -3.77 -8.51 0.32
N SER A 109 -3.92 -7.85 1.47
CA SER A 109 -3.36 -8.33 2.73
C SER A 109 -3.91 -9.72 3.11
N LEU A 110 -5.21 -9.93 2.90
CA LEU A 110 -5.88 -11.21 3.12
C LEU A 110 -5.41 -12.29 2.13
N ILE A 111 -5.30 -11.94 0.85
CA ILE A 111 -4.81 -12.84 -0.20
C ILE A 111 -3.36 -13.27 0.08
N LEU A 112 -2.51 -12.34 0.52
CA LEU A 112 -1.13 -12.65 0.94
C LEU A 112 -1.11 -13.54 2.18
N TYR A 113 -2.01 -13.31 3.15
CA TYR A 113 -2.13 -14.13 4.35
C TYR A 113 -2.53 -15.59 4.06
N ILE A 114 -3.55 -15.79 3.21
CA ILE A 114 -4.05 -17.14 2.84
C ILE A 114 -3.01 -17.91 2.01
N ASN A 115 -2.10 -17.20 1.33
CA ASN A 115 -0.99 -17.78 0.57
C ASN A 115 -1.42 -18.80 -0.50
N LEU A 116 -2.26 -18.36 -1.44
CA LEU A 116 -2.60 -19.05 -2.69
C LEU A 116 -1.53 -18.88 -3.78
N PHE A 117 -0.36 -18.32 -3.44
CA PHE A 117 0.71 -17.99 -4.40
C PHE A 117 1.15 -19.21 -5.21
N ASN A 118 1.21 -20.38 -4.57
CA ASN A 118 1.59 -21.64 -5.22
C ASN A 118 0.68 -22.07 -6.37
N PHE A 119 -0.58 -21.60 -6.39
CA PHE A 119 -1.54 -21.96 -7.42
C PHE A 119 -1.62 -20.91 -8.53
N PHE A 120 -1.41 -19.62 -8.22
CA PHE A 120 -1.63 -18.51 -9.15
C PHE A 120 -0.59 -17.37 -9.03
N PRO A 121 0.70 -17.62 -9.28
CA PRO A 121 1.76 -16.63 -9.06
C PRO A 121 1.60 -15.36 -9.91
N ILE A 122 1.12 -15.51 -11.15
CA ILE A 122 0.90 -14.39 -12.09
C ILE A 122 -0.27 -13.51 -11.61
N LEU A 123 -1.34 -14.12 -11.10
CA LEU A 123 -2.52 -13.41 -10.60
C LEU A 123 -2.15 -12.49 -9.43
N TYR A 124 -1.25 -12.94 -8.55
CA TYR A 124 -0.74 -12.15 -7.42
C TYR A 124 -0.03 -10.88 -7.87
N MET A 125 0.73 -10.93 -8.97
CA MET A 125 1.43 -9.75 -9.51
C MET A 125 0.44 -8.73 -10.08
N PHE A 126 -0.58 -9.19 -10.82
CA PHE A 126 -1.62 -8.30 -11.35
C PHE A 126 -2.49 -7.69 -10.25
N ILE A 127 -2.80 -8.45 -9.21
CA ILE A 127 -3.52 -7.95 -8.04
C ILE A 127 -2.74 -6.81 -7.36
N GLY A 128 -1.41 -6.90 -7.32
CA GLY A 128 -0.53 -5.85 -6.80
C GLY A 128 -0.72 -4.50 -7.50
N VAL A 129 -1.10 -4.46 -8.78
CA VAL A 129 -1.28 -3.22 -9.57
C VAL A 129 -2.48 -2.39 -9.08
N ILE A 130 -3.51 -3.03 -8.51
CA ILE A 130 -4.80 -2.41 -8.17
C ILE A 130 -4.65 -1.22 -7.19
N PRO A 131 -4.03 -1.38 -6.00
CA PRO A 131 -3.89 -0.28 -5.03
C PRO A 131 -3.06 0.87 -5.58
N PHE A 132 -2.01 0.58 -6.37
CA PHE A 132 -1.20 1.61 -7.01
C PHE A 132 -1.98 2.37 -8.08
N THR A 133 -2.87 1.69 -8.81
CA THR A 133 -3.76 2.33 -9.78
C THR A 133 -4.72 3.30 -9.11
N ILE A 134 -5.34 2.89 -8.01
CA ILE A 134 -6.27 3.75 -7.26
C ILE A 134 -5.51 4.91 -6.60
N GLY A 135 -4.35 4.64 -6.00
CA GLY A 135 -3.49 5.67 -5.41
C GLY A 135 -3.00 6.70 -6.43
N GLY A 136 -2.56 6.24 -7.60
CA GLY A 136 -2.17 7.09 -8.72
C GLY A 136 -3.31 7.94 -9.25
N ALA A 137 -4.53 7.40 -9.31
CA ALA A 137 -5.72 8.17 -9.67
C ALA A 137 -5.99 9.28 -8.64
N ILE A 138 -5.93 8.99 -7.35
CA ILE A 138 -6.14 9.99 -6.28
C ILE A 138 -5.09 11.11 -6.40
N ILE A 139 -3.81 10.77 -6.51
CA ILE A 139 -2.72 11.76 -6.66
C ILE A 139 -2.97 12.61 -7.92
N SER A 140 -3.28 12.00 -9.06
CA SER A 140 -3.56 12.71 -10.31
C SER A 140 -4.74 13.68 -10.19
N ILE A 141 -5.81 13.30 -9.48
CA ILE A 141 -6.95 14.19 -9.22
C ILE A 141 -6.50 15.40 -8.39
N ILE A 142 -5.76 15.18 -7.30
CA ILE A 142 -5.32 16.27 -6.42
C ILE A 142 -4.37 17.23 -7.16
N PHE A 143 -3.40 16.70 -7.92
CA PHE A 143 -2.49 17.51 -8.73
C PHE A 143 -3.24 18.34 -9.78
N THR A 144 -4.29 17.78 -10.37
CA THR A 144 -5.13 18.52 -11.33
C THR A 144 -5.99 19.59 -10.65
N LYS A 145 -6.48 19.36 -9.42
CA LYS A 145 -7.22 20.36 -8.64
C LYS A 145 -6.34 21.49 -8.11
N MET A 146 -5.06 21.23 -7.83
CA MET A 146 -4.15 22.14 -7.16
C MET A 146 -2.95 22.55 -8.03
N VAL A 147 -3.16 22.75 -9.33
CA VAL A 147 -2.09 23.12 -10.29
C VAL A 147 -1.30 24.36 -9.85
N ARG A 148 -1.94 25.33 -9.18
CA ARG A 148 -1.26 26.53 -8.63
C ARG A 148 -0.22 26.21 -7.54
N TYR A 149 -0.38 25.10 -6.83
CA TYR A 149 0.46 24.69 -5.70
C TYR A 149 1.36 23.49 -6.03
N VAL A 150 1.61 23.24 -7.32
CA VAL A 150 2.32 22.03 -7.79
C VAL A 150 3.68 21.84 -7.13
N ASN A 151 4.43 22.93 -6.90
CA ASN A 151 5.75 22.86 -6.24
C ASN A 151 5.64 22.33 -4.80
N ILE A 152 4.60 22.75 -4.07
CA ILE A 152 4.36 22.33 -2.68
C ILE A 152 3.81 20.90 -2.65
N LEU A 153 2.97 20.53 -3.63
CA LEU A 153 2.52 19.15 -3.79
C LEU A 153 3.68 18.19 -4.05
N TYR A 154 4.61 18.53 -4.95
CA TYR A 154 5.82 17.75 -5.19
C TYR A 154 6.70 17.66 -3.95
N PHE A 155 6.85 18.76 -3.21
CA PHE A 155 7.59 18.74 -1.95
C PHE A 155 6.93 17.82 -0.91
N ALA A 156 5.61 17.85 -0.79
CA ALA A 156 4.85 16.97 0.09
C ALA A 156 4.99 15.50 -0.30
N ASP A 157 4.94 15.18 -1.60
CA ASP A 157 5.13 13.83 -2.14
C ASP A 157 6.53 13.27 -1.83
N LEU A 158 7.58 14.06 -2.11
CA LEU A 158 8.97 13.67 -1.84
C LEU A 158 9.26 13.55 -0.34
N LEU A 159 8.76 14.46 0.49
CA LEU A 159 8.91 14.35 1.94
C LEU A 159 8.16 13.15 2.50
N GLY A 160 6.95 12.89 1.99
CA GLY A 160 6.11 11.77 2.39
C GLY A 160 6.81 10.44 2.17
N THR A 161 7.24 10.20 0.93
CA THR A 161 8.02 9.01 0.56
C THR A 161 9.32 8.89 1.37
N GLY A 162 10.06 9.99 1.56
CA GLY A 162 11.29 10.00 2.36
C GLY A 162 11.06 9.58 3.82
N ILE A 163 10.10 10.19 4.52
CA ILE A 163 9.82 9.89 5.93
C ILE A 163 9.26 8.47 6.10
N PHE A 164 8.34 8.06 5.23
CA PHE A 164 7.71 6.74 5.31
C PHE A 164 8.66 5.61 4.92
N SER A 165 9.64 5.86 4.03
CA SER A 165 10.68 4.88 3.72
C SER A 165 11.47 4.48 4.97
N LEU A 166 11.89 5.48 5.77
CA LEU A 166 12.57 5.25 7.04
C LEU A 166 11.64 4.60 8.06
N ALA A 167 10.42 5.13 8.20
CA ALA A 167 9.44 4.59 9.16
C ALA A 167 9.14 3.11 8.88
N SER A 168 8.90 2.74 7.62
CA SER A 168 8.65 1.34 7.23
C SER A 168 9.85 0.44 7.45
N PHE A 169 11.06 0.93 7.17
CA PHE A 169 12.27 0.18 7.50
C PHE A 169 12.37 -0.08 9.01
N PHE A 170 12.21 0.95 9.85
CA PHE A 170 12.30 0.81 11.30
C PHE A 170 11.20 -0.08 11.88
N ILE A 171 9.95 0.09 11.43
CA ILE A 171 8.81 -0.69 11.93
C ILE A 171 9.00 -2.16 11.56
N LEU A 172 9.35 -2.46 10.32
CA LEU A 172 9.58 -3.83 9.86
C LEU A 172 10.72 -4.50 10.62
N ASN A 173 11.83 -3.79 10.83
CA ASN A 173 13.02 -4.36 11.48
C ASN A 173 12.83 -4.66 12.97
N ASN A 174 12.01 -3.87 13.67
CA ASN A 174 11.84 -3.98 15.13
C ASN A 174 10.57 -4.74 15.53
N TYR A 175 9.50 -4.62 14.76
CA TYR A 175 8.16 -5.12 15.13
C TYR A 175 7.60 -6.17 14.18
N GLY A 176 8.30 -6.50 13.09
CA GLY A 176 7.91 -7.56 12.18
C GLY A 176 6.90 -7.13 11.11
N MET A 177 6.46 -8.13 10.34
CA MET A 177 5.67 -7.92 9.13
C MET A 177 4.21 -7.61 9.42
N MET A 178 3.61 -8.24 10.44
CA MET A 178 2.20 -8.01 10.76
C MET A 178 1.96 -6.59 11.28
N VAL A 179 2.85 -6.11 12.16
CA VAL A 179 2.79 -4.73 12.66
C VAL A 179 2.99 -3.73 11.53
N SER A 180 3.85 -4.04 10.55
CA SER A 180 4.05 -3.21 9.36
C SER A 180 2.79 -3.10 8.50
N LEU A 181 2.03 -4.19 8.33
CA LEU A 181 0.74 -4.17 7.63
C LEU A 181 -0.35 -3.43 8.43
N LEU A 182 -0.37 -3.55 9.76
CA LEU A 182 -1.29 -2.78 10.60
C LEU A 182 -0.95 -1.28 10.60
N PHE A 183 0.33 -0.93 10.53
CA PHE A 183 0.78 0.45 10.35
C PHE A 183 0.22 1.05 9.05
N LEU A 184 0.37 0.35 7.92
CA LEU A 184 -0.20 0.77 6.64
C LEU A 184 -1.73 0.91 6.69
N PHE A 185 -2.42 0.00 7.38
CA PHE A 185 -3.86 0.08 7.59
C PHE A 185 -4.25 1.35 8.36
N ALA A 186 -3.54 1.64 9.46
CA ALA A 186 -3.78 2.84 10.25
C ALA A 186 -3.51 4.12 9.44
N VAL A 187 -2.48 4.13 8.60
CA VAL A 187 -2.16 5.27 7.72
C VAL A 187 -3.32 5.56 6.76
N LEU A 188 -3.90 4.54 6.11
CA LEU A 188 -5.08 4.73 5.24
C LEU A 188 -6.30 5.27 6.00
N LEU A 189 -6.53 4.78 7.22
CA LEU A 189 -7.61 5.27 8.07
C LEU A 189 -7.41 6.74 8.44
N ILE A 190 -6.18 7.16 8.76
CA ILE A 190 -5.86 8.58 9.01
C ILE A 190 -6.20 9.41 7.77
N ILE A 191 -5.78 8.98 6.57
CA ILE A 191 -6.10 9.68 5.31
C ILE A 191 -7.62 9.81 5.14
N LEU A 192 -8.37 8.73 5.35
CA LEU A 192 -9.84 8.72 5.28
C LEU A 192 -10.49 9.66 6.30
N GLY A 193 -9.97 9.71 7.52
CA GLY A 193 -10.41 10.64 8.56
C GLY A 193 -10.26 12.09 8.11
N PHE A 194 -9.08 12.47 7.61
CA PHE A 194 -8.81 13.80 7.09
C PHE A 194 -9.69 14.14 5.86
N ALA A 195 -9.85 13.20 4.93
CA ALA A 195 -10.70 13.39 3.75
C ALA A 195 -12.19 13.52 4.12
N SER A 196 -12.63 12.90 5.22
CA SER A 196 -14.01 13.00 5.70
C SER A 196 -14.43 14.43 6.06
N PHE A 197 -13.49 15.27 6.54
CA PHE A 197 -13.75 16.69 6.81
C PHE A 197 -14.07 17.50 5.56
N ILE A 198 -13.45 17.16 4.41
CA ILE A 198 -13.75 17.81 3.12
C ILE A 198 -15.18 17.45 2.69
N SER A 199 -15.52 16.15 2.77
CA SER A 199 -16.86 15.64 2.39
C SER A 199 -17.96 15.93 3.41
N LYS A 200 -17.63 16.48 4.59
CA LYS A 200 -18.54 16.72 5.73
C LYS A 200 -19.30 15.47 6.22
N LYS A 201 -18.76 14.27 5.99
CA LYS A 201 -19.36 13.00 6.40
C LYS A 201 -18.91 12.60 7.82
N VAL A 202 -19.56 13.16 8.85
CA VAL A 202 -19.16 12.95 10.28
C VAL A 202 -19.22 11.48 10.71
N SER A 203 -20.15 10.69 10.19
CA SER A 203 -20.24 9.24 10.48
C SER A 203 -18.98 8.48 10.07
N VAL A 204 -18.32 8.89 8.98
CA VAL A 204 -17.05 8.30 8.54
C VAL A 204 -15.94 8.58 9.54
N SER A 205 -15.86 9.79 10.09
CA SER A 205 -14.85 10.15 11.09
C SER A 205 -14.96 9.30 12.35
N LEU A 206 -16.18 8.99 12.80
CA LEU A 206 -16.40 8.13 13.97
C LEU A 206 -15.95 6.68 13.71
N ILE A 207 -16.32 6.11 12.56
CA ILE A 207 -15.90 4.76 12.16
C ILE A 207 -14.38 4.67 12.06
N VAL A 208 -13.74 5.67 11.45
CA VAL A 208 -12.28 5.76 11.33
C VAL A 208 -11.60 5.79 12.70
N ILE A 209 -12.10 6.56 13.66
CA ILE A 209 -11.53 6.63 15.01
C ILE A 209 -11.62 5.26 15.70
N VAL A 210 -12.76 4.59 15.61
CA VAL A 210 -12.95 3.27 16.21
C VAL A 210 -11.99 2.24 15.58
N LEU A 211 -11.89 2.21 14.25
CA LEU A 211 -10.98 1.29 13.56
C LEU A 211 -9.50 1.59 13.85
N LEU A 212 -9.13 2.86 14.01
CA LEU A 212 -7.78 3.27 14.41
C LEU A 212 -7.43 2.78 15.82
N LEU A 213 -8.35 2.96 16.77
CA LEU A 213 -8.16 2.47 18.14
C LEU A 213 -8.00 0.95 18.16
N ILE A 214 -8.83 0.22 17.39
CA ILE A 214 -8.70 -1.23 17.24
C ILE A 214 -7.33 -1.59 16.67
N SER A 215 -6.90 -0.93 15.59
CA SER A 215 -5.60 -1.19 14.96
C SER A 215 -4.43 -0.98 15.94
N ILE A 216 -4.47 0.09 16.74
CA ILE A 216 -3.45 0.38 17.75
C ILE A 216 -3.45 -0.69 18.85
N VAL A 217 -4.62 -1.06 19.36
CA VAL A 217 -4.75 -2.08 20.41
C VAL A 217 -4.30 -3.46 19.91
N VAL A 218 -4.59 -3.81 18.66
CA VAL A 218 -4.12 -5.08 18.07
C VAL A 218 -2.60 -5.06 17.87
N SER A 219 -2.03 -3.92 17.50
CA SER A 219 -0.58 -3.79 17.27
C SER A 219 0.28 -3.95 18.54
N THR A 220 -0.29 -3.77 19.74
CA THR A 220 0.42 -3.97 21.01
C THR A 220 0.34 -5.41 21.53
N ARG A 221 -0.45 -6.28 20.89
CA ARG A 221 -0.55 -7.69 21.25
C ARG A 221 0.62 -8.47 20.66
N ASP A 222 0.91 -9.62 21.27
CA ASP A 222 1.87 -10.57 20.70
C ASP A 222 1.27 -11.19 19.43
N LEU A 223 1.75 -10.74 18.28
CA LEU A 223 1.32 -11.18 16.95
C LEU A 223 2.16 -12.34 16.42
N SER A 224 3.11 -12.86 17.21
CA SER A 224 4.03 -13.94 16.79
C SER A 224 3.31 -15.18 16.28
N GLY A 225 2.15 -15.53 16.85
CA GLY A 225 1.33 -16.64 16.38
C GLY A 225 0.76 -16.45 14.96
N LEU A 226 0.35 -15.22 14.63
CA LEU A 226 -0.12 -14.89 13.27
C LEU A 226 1.05 -14.82 12.29
N GLU A 227 2.20 -14.32 12.72
CA GLU A 227 3.42 -14.29 11.91
C GLU A 227 3.95 -15.69 11.57
N LYS A 228 3.88 -16.63 12.52
CA LYS A 228 4.22 -18.04 12.27
C LYS A 228 3.32 -18.67 11.21
N ASN A 229 2.02 -18.40 11.28
CA ASN A 229 1.04 -18.94 10.32
C ASN A 229 1.12 -18.29 8.94
N PHE A 230 1.61 -17.05 8.85
CA PHE A 230 1.80 -16.35 7.60
C PHE A 230 2.76 -17.15 6.71
N GLY A 231 2.27 -17.75 5.62
CA GLY A 231 3.09 -18.53 4.70
C GLY A 231 3.59 -19.89 5.21
N TYR A 232 3.00 -20.44 6.28
CA TYR A 232 3.25 -21.81 6.74
C TYR A 232 3.22 -22.89 5.61
N PRO A 233 2.32 -22.82 4.59
CA PRO A 233 2.32 -23.78 3.48
C PRO A 233 3.59 -23.78 2.62
N LEU A 234 4.37 -22.68 2.63
CA LEU A 234 5.64 -22.59 1.91
C LEU A 234 6.80 -23.10 2.76
N THR A 235 6.80 -22.84 4.07
CA THR A 235 7.79 -23.41 5.00
C THR A 235 7.70 -24.93 5.04
N SER A 236 6.49 -25.50 5.06
CA SER A 236 6.28 -26.96 5.00
C SER A 236 6.72 -27.59 3.67
N ARG A 237 6.65 -26.85 2.56
CA ARG A 237 7.16 -27.30 1.26
C ARG A 237 8.68 -27.15 1.16
N LYS A 238 9.28 -26.06 1.67
CA LYS A 238 10.75 -25.95 1.81
C LYS A 238 11.29 -27.11 2.67
N LEU A 239 10.63 -27.45 3.77
CA LEU A 239 10.95 -28.62 4.60
C LEU A 239 10.94 -29.94 3.82
N LYS A 240 9.97 -30.14 2.91
CA LYS A 240 9.95 -31.30 1.99
C LYS A 240 11.09 -31.30 0.98
N VAL A 241 11.58 -30.13 0.53
CA VAL A 241 12.75 -30.03 -0.36
C VAL A 241 14.05 -30.40 0.37
N TYR A 242 14.12 -30.19 1.69
CA TYR A 242 15.23 -30.64 2.54
C TYR A 242 15.06 -32.08 3.06
N ASP A 243 14.12 -32.85 2.52
CA ASP A 243 13.88 -34.27 2.83
C ASP A 243 13.53 -34.55 4.31
N ILE A 244 12.83 -33.60 4.93
CA ILE A 244 12.43 -33.69 6.33
C ILE A 244 11.00 -34.23 6.39
N SER A 245 10.85 -35.45 6.90
CA SER A 245 9.56 -36.10 7.12
C SER A 245 8.73 -35.32 8.14
N ASP A 246 7.53 -34.88 7.71
CA ASP A 246 6.51 -34.23 8.54
C ASP A 246 5.89 -35.26 9.50
N ASP A 247 6.66 -35.67 10.51
CA ASP A 247 6.32 -36.72 11.46
C ASP A 247 5.46 -36.20 12.64
N GLY A 248 4.83 -35.02 12.46
CA GLY A 248 4.05 -34.32 13.49
C GLY A 248 4.89 -33.73 14.65
N LYS A 249 6.21 -33.91 14.62
CA LYS A 249 7.18 -33.40 15.63
C LYS A 249 7.88 -32.12 15.21
N THR A 250 7.87 -31.79 13.92
CA THR A 250 8.44 -30.57 13.34
C THR A 250 7.59 -29.36 13.69
N LYS A 251 8.13 -28.42 14.49
CA LYS A 251 7.46 -27.17 14.86
C LYS A 251 8.35 -25.97 14.56
N ILE A 252 7.72 -24.90 14.07
CA ILE A 252 8.37 -23.59 13.96
C ILE A 252 8.43 -22.99 15.36
N GLU A 253 9.59 -23.09 15.99
CA GLU A 253 9.83 -22.58 17.34
C GLU A 253 9.91 -21.05 17.32
N TYR A 254 10.57 -20.50 16.31
CA TYR A 254 10.81 -19.07 16.18
C TYR A 254 10.68 -18.60 14.74
N THR A 255 10.02 -17.46 14.55
CA THR A 255 9.95 -16.74 13.28
C THR A 255 10.29 -15.29 13.59
N LYS A 256 11.22 -14.72 12.82
CA LYS A 256 11.46 -13.28 12.83
C LYS A 256 11.47 -12.76 11.41
N TRP A 257 10.71 -11.71 11.17
CA TRP A 257 10.81 -10.90 9.97
C TRP A 257 11.64 -9.67 10.26
N ASP A 258 12.66 -9.43 9.45
CA ASP A 258 13.42 -8.19 9.47
C ASP A 258 13.38 -7.53 8.09
N SER A 259 14.09 -6.40 7.97
CA SER A 259 14.16 -5.63 6.73
C SER A 259 14.90 -6.34 5.59
N PHE A 260 15.61 -7.44 5.86
CA PHE A 260 16.40 -8.18 4.89
C PHE A 260 15.73 -9.50 4.49
N SER A 261 15.26 -10.28 5.47
CA SER A 261 14.76 -11.64 5.30
C SER A 261 13.78 -12.05 6.40
N ARG A 262 13.09 -13.16 6.16
CA ARG A 262 12.45 -13.93 7.22
C ARG A 262 13.40 -15.04 7.65
N THR A 263 13.61 -15.17 8.96
CA THR A 263 14.36 -16.25 9.57
C THR A 263 13.41 -17.16 10.33
N ASP A 264 13.32 -18.42 9.93
CA ASP A 264 12.53 -19.45 10.60
C ASP A 264 13.46 -20.46 11.28
N VAL A 265 13.26 -20.71 12.57
CA VAL A 265 13.96 -21.75 13.33
C VAL A 265 13.02 -22.92 13.53
N ILE A 266 13.45 -24.09 13.04
CA ILE A 266 12.65 -25.31 13.05
C ILE A 266 13.26 -26.28 14.04
N ASP A 267 12.42 -26.73 14.98
CA ASP A 267 12.74 -27.79 15.92
C ASP A 267 12.15 -29.11 15.41
N TYR A 268 13.01 -30.13 15.30
CA TYR A 268 12.67 -31.47 14.83
C TYR A 268 12.20 -32.41 15.96
N GLY A 269 12.09 -31.92 17.20
CA GLY A 269 11.74 -32.72 18.37
C GLY A 269 12.90 -33.52 18.95
N ASN A 270 14.13 -33.18 18.57
CA ASN A 270 15.37 -33.73 19.10
C ASN A 270 16.19 -32.51 19.58
N GLU A 271 16.35 -32.32 20.89
CA GLU A 271 16.87 -31.07 21.52
C GLU A 271 18.24 -30.59 20.99
N LYS A 272 18.93 -31.40 20.18
CA LYS A 272 20.30 -31.16 19.70
C LYS A 272 20.41 -30.71 18.24
N GLU A 273 19.34 -30.73 17.45
CA GLU A 273 19.38 -30.29 16.05
C GLU A 273 18.27 -29.27 15.79
N LYS A 274 18.65 -28.01 15.60
CA LYS A 274 17.79 -26.92 15.14
C LYS A 274 18.33 -26.41 13.82
N THR A 275 17.48 -26.22 12.82
CA THR A 275 17.88 -25.63 11.53
C THR A 275 17.28 -24.25 11.37
N ILE A 276 18.10 -23.34 10.82
CA ILE A 276 17.73 -21.96 10.51
C ILE A 276 17.52 -21.87 9.00
N LEU A 277 16.34 -21.39 8.58
CA LEU A 277 15.93 -21.20 7.18
C LEU A 277 15.60 -19.75 6.85
#